data_AF-A0A369YRN5-F1
#
_entry.id   AF-A0A369YRN5-F1
#
_cell.length_a   1.000
_cell.length_b   1.000
_cell.length_c   1.000
_cell.angle_alpha   90.00
_cell.angle_beta   90.00
_cell.angle_gamma   90.00
#
_symmetry.space_group_name_H-M   'P 1'
#
loop_
_entity.id
_entity.type
_entity.pdbx_description
1 polymer ?
#
loop_
_entity_poly.entity_id
_entity_poly.type
_entity_poly.pdbx_seq_one_letter_code
_entity_poly.pdbx_strand_id
1 'polypeptide(L)'
;MQLKTFLGAVVLALSLTSCSTVQKVVYRIDVPQGNYLEAATVAQVKPGMTAQQVQYLLGTPVLIDPYSNLTWYYVFLQQHSYQKPEQHTFTVKFDQNGLVSSAELDKPLPEVEKQDENNTIISTPENAGKKSWWKFW
;
A
#
# COMPACT_ATOMS: atom_id res chain seq x y z
N MET A 1 -43.00 -5.09 38.37
CA MET A 1 -41.59 -5.01 38.82
C MET A 1 -40.59 -5.56 37.80
N GLN A 2 -40.99 -6.49 36.92
CA GLN A 2 -40.15 -7.10 35.88
C GLN A 2 -39.69 -6.11 34.77
N LEU A 3 -40.52 -5.15 34.36
CA LEU A 3 -40.19 -4.23 33.25
C LEU A 3 -39.01 -3.29 33.55
N LYS A 4 -38.85 -2.86 34.82
CA LYS A 4 -37.77 -1.97 35.24
C LYS A 4 -36.42 -2.69 35.27
N THR A 5 -36.41 -3.96 35.65
CA THR A 5 -35.20 -4.81 35.63
C THR A 5 -34.79 -5.16 34.20
N PHE A 6 -35.76 -5.41 33.29
CA PHE A 6 -35.46 -5.57 31.87
C PHE A 6 -34.88 -4.31 31.24
N LEU A 7 -35.45 -3.13 31.53
CA LEU A 7 -34.93 -1.86 31.01
C LEU A 7 -33.49 -1.58 31.49
N GLY A 8 -33.21 -1.85 32.77
CA GLY A 8 -31.86 -1.71 33.32
C GLY A 8 -30.84 -2.65 32.68
N ALA A 9 -31.22 -3.91 32.44
CA ALA A 9 -30.36 -4.89 31.76
C ALA A 9 -30.05 -4.48 30.30
N VAL A 10 -31.02 -3.91 29.58
CA VAL A 10 -30.82 -3.44 28.20
C VAL A 10 -29.87 -2.24 28.14
N VAL A 11 -30.03 -1.25 29.04
CA VAL A 11 -29.13 -0.08 29.09
C VAL A 11 -27.69 -0.51 29.43
N LEU A 12 -27.53 -1.46 30.36
CA LEU A 12 -26.21 -2.00 30.71
C LEU A 12 -25.57 -2.73 29.52
N ALA A 13 -26.34 -3.56 28.79
CA ALA A 13 -25.85 -4.26 27.61
C ALA A 13 -25.43 -3.30 26.49
N LEU A 14 -26.22 -2.25 26.23
CA LEU A 14 -25.90 -1.23 25.22
C LEU A 14 -24.64 -0.43 25.59
N SER A 15 -24.47 -0.09 26.87
CA SER A 15 -23.32 0.66 27.36
C SER A 15 -22.00 -0.11 27.17
N LEU A 16 -22.03 -1.43 27.28
CA LEU A 16 -20.87 -2.30 27.04
C LEU A 16 -20.49 -2.40 25.56
N THR A 17 -21.45 -2.26 24.64
CA THR A 17 -21.19 -2.33 23.18
C THR A 17 -20.63 -1.03 22.57
N SER A 18 -20.76 0.10 23.27
CA SER A 18 -20.40 1.44 22.78
C SER A 18 -18.92 1.67 22.48
N CYS A 19 -18.01 0.89 23.08
CA CYS A 19 -16.57 1.06 22.84
C CYS A 19 -16.09 0.50 21.47
N SER A 20 -16.86 -0.38 20.82
CA SER A 20 -16.45 -1.03 19.57
C SER A 20 -16.64 -0.16 18.32
N THR A 21 -17.60 0.77 18.34
CA THR A 21 -17.95 1.61 17.18
C THR A 21 -17.01 2.80 16.99
N VAL A 22 -16.19 3.13 17.99
CA VAL A 22 -15.25 4.27 17.95
C VAL A 22 -14.10 4.05 16.97
N GLN A 23 -13.77 2.79 16.66
CA GLN A 23 -12.60 2.47 15.83
C GLN A 23 -12.64 3.09 14.44
N LYS A 24 -13.81 3.29 13.82
CA LYS A 24 -13.95 3.83 12.45
C LYS A 24 -14.29 5.33 12.37
N VAL A 25 -14.44 6.00 13.52
CA VAL A 25 -14.89 7.41 13.58
C VAL A 25 -13.71 8.38 13.51
N VAL A 26 -12.51 7.92 13.84
CA VAL A 26 -11.30 8.75 13.83
C VAL A 26 -10.68 8.76 12.43
N TYR A 27 -10.02 9.85 12.05
CA TYR A 27 -9.26 9.85 10.81
C TYR A 27 -8.01 8.96 10.94
N ARG A 28 -7.82 8.05 9.99
CA ARG A 28 -6.61 7.24 9.86
C ARG A 28 -5.96 7.53 8.51
N ILE A 29 -4.71 8.02 8.58
CA ILE A 29 -3.85 8.26 7.42
C ILE A 29 -3.47 6.95 6.74
N ASP A 30 -3.18 7.02 5.46
CA ASP A 30 -2.60 5.93 4.70
C ASP A 30 -1.19 5.62 5.16
N VAL A 31 -0.88 4.32 5.25
CA VAL A 31 0.38 3.83 5.77
C VAL A 31 1.08 3.03 4.67
N PRO A 32 1.99 3.66 3.89
CA PRO A 32 2.91 2.95 3.01
C PRO A 32 4.09 2.41 3.83
N GLN A 33 4.50 1.16 3.60
CA GLN A 33 5.63 0.52 4.29
C GLN A 33 6.48 -0.33 3.34
N GLY A 34 7.79 -0.35 3.60
CA GLY A 34 8.77 -1.15 2.89
C GLY A 34 9.29 -0.50 1.60
N ASN A 35 9.53 -1.29 0.57
CA ASN A 35 10.07 -0.85 -0.72
C ASN A 35 8.94 -0.51 -1.69
N TYR A 36 9.06 0.62 -2.39
CA TYR A 36 8.18 0.94 -3.51
C TYR A 36 8.57 0.09 -4.73
N LEU A 37 7.61 -0.60 -5.33
CA LEU A 37 7.84 -1.52 -6.44
C LEU A 37 6.98 -1.13 -7.63
N GLU A 38 7.62 -0.90 -8.76
CA GLU A 38 6.95 -0.65 -10.03
C GLU A 38 7.06 -1.90 -10.92
N ALA A 39 5.99 -2.23 -11.64
CA ALA A 39 5.99 -3.37 -12.55
C ALA A 39 7.12 -3.28 -13.60
N ALA A 40 7.44 -2.06 -14.05
CA ALA A 40 8.49 -1.80 -15.02
C ALA A 40 9.90 -2.07 -14.47
N THR A 41 10.18 -1.73 -13.20
CA THR A 41 11.50 -1.96 -12.59
C THR A 41 11.67 -3.40 -12.14
N VAL A 42 10.62 -4.02 -11.60
CA VAL A 42 10.61 -5.44 -11.24
C VAL A 42 10.85 -6.33 -12.46
N ALA A 43 10.22 -6.01 -13.60
CA ALA A 43 10.42 -6.76 -14.85
C ALA A 43 11.85 -6.62 -15.43
N GLN A 44 12.61 -5.60 -15.03
CA GLN A 44 14.00 -5.45 -15.46
C GLN A 44 14.96 -6.37 -14.72
N VAL A 45 14.61 -6.86 -13.52
CA VAL A 45 15.43 -7.79 -12.76
C VAL A 45 15.48 -9.13 -13.48
N LYS A 46 16.68 -9.56 -13.87
CA LYS A 46 16.90 -10.80 -14.63
C LYS A 46 17.88 -11.72 -13.88
N PRO A 47 17.78 -13.05 -14.09
CA PRO A 47 18.79 -13.98 -13.64
C PRO A 47 20.19 -13.59 -14.14
N GLY A 48 21.20 -13.78 -13.29
CA GLY A 48 22.60 -13.43 -13.58
C GLY A 48 23.00 -11.99 -13.23
N MET A 49 22.07 -11.14 -12.78
CA MET A 49 22.42 -9.81 -12.26
C MET A 49 23.16 -9.90 -10.92
N THR A 50 24.03 -8.94 -10.63
CA THR A 50 24.70 -8.87 -9.31
C THR A 50 23.79 -8.20 -8.27
N ALA A 51 24.04 -8.47 -7.00
CA ALA A 51 23.37 -7.80 -5.88
C ALA A 51 23.38 -6.26 -6.00
N GLN A 52 24.50 -5.66 -6.44
CA GLN A 52 24.58 -4.21 -6.64
C GLN A 52 23.70 -3.71 -7.79
N GLN A 53 23.56 -4.49 -8.87
CA GLN A 53 22.68 -4.13 -9.99
C GLN A 53 21.21 -4.19 -9.58
N VAL A 54 20.82 -5.21 -8.82
CA VAL A 54 19.47 -5.31 -8.25
C VAL A 54 19.21 -4.13 -7.31
N GLN A 55 20.16 -3.80 -6.45
CA GLN A 55 20.06 -2.65 -5.54
C GLN A 55 19.99 -1.31 -6.28
N TYR A 56 20.67 -1.18 -7.42
CA TYR A 56 20.58 0.03 -8.26
C TYR A 56 19.18 0.21 -8.86
N LEU A 57 18.53 -0.89 -9.26
CA LEU A 57 17.19 -0.85 -9.87
C LEU A 57 16.08 -0.67 -8.83
N LEU A 58 16.14 -1.38 -7.71
CA LEU A 58 15.06 -1.49 -6.73
C LEU A 58 15.36 -0.79 -5.39
N GLY A 59 16.56 -0.26 -5.23
CA GLY A 59 17.05 0.25 -3.94
C GLY A 59 17.46 -0.86 -2.98
N THR A 60 17.75 -0.46 -1.74
CA THR A 60 18.12 -1.38 -0.65
C THR A 60 16.90 -2.18 -0.20
N PRO A 61 16.97 -3.51 -0.12
CA PRO A 61 15.86 -4.31 0.36
C PRO A 61 15.55 -3.99 1.83
N VAL A 62 14.27 -3.95 2.19
CA VAL A 62 13.83 -3.75 3.58
C VAL A 62 14.19 -4.94 4.47
N LEU A 63 14.28 -6.14 3.89
CA LEU A 63 14.51 -7.38 4.60
C LEU A 63 15.49 -8.26 3.83
N ILE A 64 16.49 -8.77 4.54
CA ILE A 64 17.45 -9.76 4.04
C ILE A 64 17.28 -11.00 4.93
N ASP A 65 17.25 -12.19 4.33
CA ASP A 65 17.16 -13.44 5.08
C ASP A 65 18.34 -13.56 6.08
N PRO A 66 18.07 -13.61 7.39
CA PRO A 66 19.13 -13.61 8.41
C PRO A 66 19.94 -14.90 8.43
N TYR A 67 19.47 -15.99 7.80
CA TYR A 67 20.14 -17.28 7.85
C TYR A 67 21.15 -17.44 6.71
N SER A 68 20.70 -17.26 5.45
CA SER A 68 21.57 -17.46 4.29
C SER A 68 22.20 -16.16 3.77
N ASN A 69 21.61 -15.00 4.05
CA ASN A 69 21.89 -13.72 3.37
C ASN A 69 21.79 -13.76 1.83
N LEU A 70 21.29 -14.87 1.26
CA LEU A 70 21.16 -15.08 -0.18
C LEU A 70 19.76 -14.75 -0.69
N THR A 71 18.83 -14.36 0.19
CA THR A 71 17.47 -14.00 -0.22
C THR A 71 17.17 -12.59 0.25
N TRP A 72 16.80 -11.72 -0.69
CA TRP A 72 16.36 -10.37 -0.42
C TRP A 72 14.85 -10.28 -0.64
N TYR A 73 14.17 -9.67 0.31
CA TYR A 73 12.74 -9.45 0.27
C TYR A 73 12.46 -7.96 0.11
N TYR A 74 11.87 -7.61 -1.02
CA TYR A 74 11.32 -6.29 -1.28
C TYR A 74 9.82 -6.35 -0.98
N VAL A 75 9.43 -5.86 0.19
CA VAL A 75 8.04 -5.87 0.64
C VAL A 75 7.44 -4.51 0.34
N PHE A 76 6.40 -4.46 -0.49
CA PHE A 76 5.57 -3.29 -0.73
C PHE A 76 4.23 -3.47 0.00
N LEU A 77 4.00 -2.71 1.06
CA LEU A 77 2.75 -2.73 1.81
C LEU A 77 2.07 -1.37 1.75
N GLN A 78 0.80 -1.38 1.39
CA GLN A 78 -0.05 -0.20 1.37
C GLN A 78 -1.32 -0.47 2.16
N GLN A 79 -1.56 0.32 3.20
CA GLN A 79 -2.81 0.31 3.92
C GLN A 79 -3.53 1.65 3.74
N HIS A 80 -4.64 1.63 3.00
CA HIS A 80 -5.49 2.82 2.83
C HIS A 80 -6.50 2.92 3.98
N SER A 81 -6.30 3.89 4.88
CA SER A 81 -7.15 4.12 6.06
C SER A 81 -7.59 2.83 6.79
N TYR A 82 -8.90 2.56 6.87
CA TYR A 82 -9.51 1.38 7.49
C TYR A 82 -9.64 0.16 6.58
N GLN A 83 -9.13 0.23 5.35
CA GLN A 83 -9.11 -0.92 4.44
C GLN A 83 -8.10 -1.96 4.91
N LYS A 84 -8.24 -3.18 4.38
CA LYS A 84 -7.27 -4.23 4.64
C LYS A 84 -5.92 -3.85 4.01
N PRO A 85 -4.80 -4.07 4.69
CA PRO A 85 -3.49 -3.83 4.10
C PRO A 85 -3.29 -4.74 2.88
N GLU A 86 -2.85 -4.15 1.78
CA GLU A 86 -2.43 -4.86 0.58
C GLU A 86 -0.91 -4.97 0.61
N GLN A 87 -0.41 -6.20 0.47
CA GLN A 87 1.01 -6.49 0.49
C GLN A 87 1.40 -7.28 -0.74
N HIS A 88 2.46 -6.81 -1.39
CA HIS A 88 3.16 -7.44 -2.50
C HIS A 88 4.61 -7.66 -2.08
N THR A 89 5.15 -8.83 -2.36
CA THR A 89 6.50 -9.23 -1.97
C THR A 89 7.23 -9.71 -3.20
N PHE A 90 8.27 -8.96 -3.59
CA PHE A 90 9.20 -9.40 -4.61
C PHE A 90 10.42 -10.03 -3.93
N THR A 91 10.63 -11.32 -4.22
CA THR A 91 11.68 -12.12 -3.61
C THR A 91 12.78 -12.36 -4.62
N VAL A 92 14.00 -11.89 -4.32
CA VAL A 92 15.18 -12.10 -5.14
C VAL A 92 16.11 -13.07 -4.41
N LYS A 93 16.39 -14.20 -5.03
CA LYS A 93 17.37 -15.17 -4.53
C LYS A 93 18.66 -15.04 -5.31
N PHE A 94 19.76 -15.14 -4.57
CA PHE A 94 21.12 -15.10 -5.08
C PHE A 94 21.75 -16.50 -4.95
N ASP A 95 22.69 -16.80 -5.84
CA ASP A 95 23.57 -17.96 -5.72
C ASP A 95 24.75 -17.65 -4.79
N GLN A 96 25.62 -18.65 -4.56
CA GLN A 96 26.82 -18.48 -3.74
C GLN A 96 27.84 -17.49 -4.33
N ASN A 97 27.71 -17.13 -5.62
CA ASN A 97 28.55 -16.16 -6.30
C ASN A 97 27.98 -14.72 -6.22
N GLY A 98 26.82 -14.53 -5.59
CA GLY A 98 26.15 -13.24 -5.48
C GLY A 98 25.39 -12.81 -6.74
N LEU A 99 25.05 -13.75 -7.61
CA LEU A 99 24.27 -13.55 -8.83
C LEU A 99 22.81 -13.97 -8.62
N VAL A 100 21.87 -13.26 -9.22
CA VAL A 100 20.43 -13.59 -9.15
C VAL A 100 20.20 -14.98 -9.75
N SER A 101 19.72 -15.91 -8.92
CA SER A 101 19.35 -17.26 -9.32
C SER A 101 17.87 -17.34 -9.71
N SER A 102 17.00 -16.68 -8.95
CA SER A 102 15.57 -16.58 -9.24
C SER A 102 14.99 -15.30 -8.68
N ALA A 103 14.00 -14.73 -9.37
CA ALA A 103 13.25 -13.58 -8.88
C ALA A 103 11.76 -13.83 -9.11
N GLU A 104 10.95 -13.71 -8.05
CA GLU A 104 9.53 -14.04 -8.09
C GLU A 104 8.71 -12.97 -7.36
N LEU A 105 7.58 -12.62 -7.96
CA LEU A 105 6.60 -11.71 -7.40
C LEU A 105 5.40 -12.53 -6.92
N ASP A 106 5.01 -12.38 -5.65
CA ASP A 106 3.93 -13.16 -5.05
C ASP A 106 2.54 -12.86 -5.64
N LYS A 107 2.29 -11.60 -6.00
CA LYS A 107 1.01 -11.09 -6.50
C LYS A 107 1.27 -9.97 -7.52
N PRO A 108 0.44 -9.83 -8.56
CA PRO A 108 0.60 -8.73 -9.51
C PRO A 108 0.60 -7.39 -8.78
N LEU A 109 1.54 -6.52 -9.14
CA LEU A 109 1.61 -5.17 -8.61
C LEU A 109 0.42 -4.36 -9.13
N PRO A 110 -0.10 -3.40 -8.35
CA PRO A 110 -1.08 -2.46 -8.86
C PRO A 110 -0.49 -1.75 -10.08
N GLU A 111 -1.27 -1.65 -11.15
CA GLU A 111 -0.88 -0.90 -12.33
C GLU A 111 -0.85 0.57 -11.91
N VAL A 112 0.36 1.14 -11.86
CA VAL A 112 0.53 2.56 -11.58
C VAL A 112 -0.10 3.29 -12.76
N GLU A 113 -1.33 3.78 -12.59
CA GLU A 113 -1.82 4.86 -13.45
C GLU A 113 -0.75 5.92 -13.39
N LYS A 114 -0.11 6.20 -14.54
CA LYS A 114 0.86 7.28 -14.65
C LYS A 114 0.17 8.51 -14.10
N GLN A 115 0.55 8.94 -12.90
CA GLN A 115 0.18 10.27 -12.47
C GLN A 115 0.77 11.18 -13.54
N ASP A 116 -0.11 11.80 -14.32
CA ASP A 116 0.24 12.95 -15.15
C ASP A 116 1.15 13.80 -14.28
N GLU A 117 2.40 13.97 -14.74
CA GLU A 117 3.41 14.70 -14.01
C GLU A 117 2.76 15.97 -13.47
N ASN A 118 2.56 16.07 -12.16
CA ASN A 118 2.07 17.28 -11.53
C ASN A 118 3.24 18.27 -11.43
N ASN A 119 3.90 18.50 -12.56
CA ASN A 119 4.56 19.77 -12.77
C ASN A 119 3.47 20.83 -12.51
N THR A 120 3.79 21.79 -11.66
CA THR A 120 2.89 22.83 -11.16
C THR A 120 2.51 23.85 -12.24
N ILE A 121 2.17 23.38 -13.44
CA ILE A 121 1.57 24.17 -14.49
C ILE A 121 0.09 23.86 -14.43
N ILE A 122 -0.68 24.78 -13.88
CA ILE A 122 -2.14 24.76 -13.97
C ILE A 122 -2.47 24.87 -15.47
N SER A 123 -2.65 23.73 -16.13
CA SER A 123 -3.23 23.69 -17.46
C SER A 123 -4.71 24.03 -17.30
N THR A 124 -5.04 25.27 -17.67
CA THR A 124 -6.44 25.67 -17.82
C THR A 124 -7.06 24.74 -18.87
N PRO A 125 -8.18 24.05 -18.59
CA PRO A 125 -8.80 23.19 -19.58
C PRO A 125 -9.22 24.05 -20.78
N GLU A 126 -8.65 23.76 -21.95
CA GLU A 126 -8.92 24.44 -23.23
C GLU A 126 -10.41 24.41 -23.61
N ASN A 127 -11.17 23.49 -23.01
CA ASN A 127 -12.61 23.34 -23.20
C ASN A 127 -13.45 23.72 -21.96
N ALA A 128 -13.10 24.81 -21.26
CA ALA A 128 -14.03 25.51 -20.39
C ALA A 128 -15.06 26.32 -21.21
N GLY A 129 -15.87 25.61 -22.01
CA GLY A 129 -17.04 26.17 -22.67
C GLY A 129 -17.93 26.86 -21.64
N LYS A 130 -18.15 28.16 -21.83
CA LYS A 130 -18.79 29.13 -20.93
C LYS A 130 -19.86 28.52 -20.00
N LYS A 131 -19.46 28.08 -18.81
CA LYS A 131 -20.41 27.77 -17.75
C LYS A 131 -20.89 29.09 -17.14
N SER A 132 -22.11 29.46 -17.53
CA SER A 132 -22.77 30.67 -17.05
C SER A 132 -23.06 30.55 -15.55
N TRP A 133 -22.46 31.46 -14.79
CA TRP A 133 -22.48 31.58 -13.32
C TRP A 133 -23.90 31.77 -12.72
N TRP A 134 -24.90 32.07 -13.54
CA TRP A 134 -26.29 32.26 -13.12
C TRP A 134 -27.11 30.98 -12.95
N LYS A 135 -26.59 29.81 -13.37
CA LYS A 135 -27.31 28.52 -13.23
C LYS A 135 -27.28 27.93 -11.81
N PHE A 136 -26.60 28.58 -10.87
CA PHE A 136 -26.41 28.10 -9.50
C PHE A 136 -27.27 28.85 -8.46
N TRP A 137 -28.16 29.73 -8.92
CA TRP A 137 -29.21 30.40 -8.13
C TRP A 137 -30.59 30.08 -8.71
#